data_AF-A0A673VLZ8-F1
#
_entry.id   AF-A0A673VLZ8-F1
#
_cell.length_a   1.000
_cell.length_b   1.000
_cell.length_c   1.000
_cell.angle_alpha   90.00
_cell.angle_beta   90.00
_cell.angle_gamma   90.00
#
_symmetry.space_group_name_H-M   'P 1'
#
loop_
_entity.id
_entity.type
_entity.pdbx_description
1 polymer ?
#
loop_
_entity_poly.entity_id
_entity_poly.type
_entity_poly.pdbx_seq_one_letter_code
_entity_poly.pdbx_strand_id
1 'polypeptide(L)'
;MGPLRSLLTATLLLAQPATQEASQHCGRLEYWNPDNRCCSSCLQRFGPPPCPELPGLASQPLSRLLDQLEVLEELIVLLDPEPGPGGGMICGTTRHLAARYGVPAAWSTFAYSLRPSRSPLRALIEMVVAREPSASLGQFGTHLAQLGRADALQVLSKLGSGVCPA
;
A
#
# COMPACT_ATOMS: atom_id res chain seq x y z
N MET A 1 4.05 -0.86 72.69
CA MET A 1 5.11 -1.24 71.74
C MET A 1 4.52 -2.18 70.70
N GLY A 2 4.47 -1.78 69.42
CA GLY A 2 3.98 -2.61 68.30
C GLY A 2 3.44 -1.74 67.16
N PRO A 3 4.04 -1.72 65.95
CA PRO A 3 3.95 -0.57 65.05
C PRO A 3 2.85 -0.68 63.97
N LEU A 4 2.46 0.51 63.52
CA LEU A 4 1.58 0.80 62.39
C LEU A 4 2.04 0.05 61.12
N ARG A 5 1.23 -0.90 60.63
CA ARG A 5 1.46 -1.53 59.31
C ARG A 5 0.90 -0.62 58.22
N SER A 6 1.73 0.28 57.71
CA SER A 6 1.47 1.04 56.50
C SER A 6 1.51 0.11 55.29
N LEU A 7 0.36 -0.16 54.67
CA LEU A 7 0.27 -0.89 53.40
C LEU A 7 0.64 0.07 52.27
N LEU A 8 1.88 0.00 51.78
CA LEU A 8 2.30 0.65 50.55
C LEU A 8 1.82 -0.18 49.36
N THR A 9 0.71 0.21 48.75
CA THR A 9 0.24 -0.32 47.47
C THR A 9 1.11 0.24 46.35
N ALA A 10 2.03 -0.57 45.83
CA ALA A 10 2.77 -0.26 44.61
C ALA A 10 1.89 -0.59 43.39
N THR A 11 1.32 0.43 42.76
CA THR A 11 0.66 0.29 41.45
C THR A 11 1.72 0.10 40.37
N LEU A 12 1.90 -1.13 39.89
CA LEU A 12 2.63 -1.43 38.67
C LEU A 12 1.84 -0.94 37.46
N LEU A 13 2.30 0.14 36.82
CA LEU A 13 1.86 0.53 35.49
C LEU A 13 2.46 -0.47 34.49
N LEU A 14 1.66 -1.43 34.02
CA LEU A 14 2.04 -2.28 32.90
C LEU A 14 1.97 -1.44 31.62
N ALA A 15 3.09 -0.84 31.24
CA ALA A 15 3.29 -0.36 29.88
C ALA A 15 3.26 -1.59 28.96
N GLN A 16 2.15 -1.78 28.24
CA GLN A 16 2.07 -2.82 27.22
C GLN A 16 3.11 -2.50 26.15
N PRO A 17 4.09 -3.38 25.88
CA PRO A 17 4.91 -3.21 24.70
C PRO A 17 3.96 -3.36 23.52
N ALA A 18 3.87 -2.35 22.66
CA ALA A 18 3.19 -2.49 21.38
C ALA A 18 3.82 -3.70 20.68
N THR A 19 3.10 -4.83 20.65
CA THR A 19 3.57 -6.02 19.95
C THR A 19 3.62 -5.63 18.49
N GLN A 20 4.84 -5.49 18.04
CA GLN A 20 5.17 -4.98 16.74
C GLN A 20 4.86 -6.07 15.72
N GLU A 21 3.68 -5.98 15.11
CA GLU A 21 3.22 -7.03 14.22
C GLU A 21 4.16 -7.14 13.01
N ALA A 22 4.52 -8.36 12.64
CA ALA A 22 5.21 -8.59 11.38
C ALA A 22 4.24 -8.30 10.23
N SER A 23 4.69 -7.54 9.24
CA SER A 23 3.94 -7.30 8.01
C SER A 23 3.65 -8.64 7.32
N GLN A 24 2.38 -8.93 7.11
CA GLN A 24 1.94 -10.09 6.31
C GLN A 24 2.02 -9.82 4.80
N HIS A 25 2.35 -8.58 4.42
CA HIS A 25 2.39 -8.11 3.04
C HIS A 25 3.81 -7.99 2.50
N CYS A 26 4.79 -7.81 3.38
CA CYS A 26 6.22 -7.90 3.07
C CYS A 26 6.74 -9.29 3.46
N GLY A 27 8.01 -9.62 3.21
CA GLY A 27 8.53 -10.97 3.46
C GLY A 27 8.36 -11.40 4.93
N ARG A 28 8.45 -12.72 5.21
CA ARG A 28 8.38 -13.25 6.58
C ARG A 28 9.42 -12.52 7.45
N LEU A 29 8.99 -12.03 8.63
CA LEU A 29 9.80 -11.32 9.63
C LEU A 29 10.00 -9.81 9.43
N GLU A 30 9.38 -9.19 8.41
CA GLU A 30 9.47 -7.74 8.26
C GLU A 30 8.60 -6.99 9.28
N TYR A 31 9.17 -6.00 9.96
CA TYR A 31 8.48 -5.11 10.91
C TYR A 31 7.44 -4.24 10.21
N TRP A 32 6.24 -4.09 10.79
CA TRP A 32 5.23 -3.10 10.38
C TRP A 32 5.35 -1.74 11.09
N ASN A 33 5.68 -0.66 10.37
CA ASN A 33 5.73 0.70 10.90
C ASN A 33 4.31 1.32 10.94
N PRO A 34 3.78 1.63 12.14
CA PRO A 34 2.42 2.16 12.29
C PRO A 34 2.27 3.59 11.77
N ASP A 35 3.31 4.43 11.88
CA ASP A 35 3.26 5.84 11.49
C ASP A 35 3.09 6.00 9.98
N ASN A 36 3.85 5.22 9.21
CA ASN A 36 3.82 5.24 7.75
C ASN A 36 2.88 4.17 7.17
N ARG A 37 2.33 3.31 8.05
CA ARG A 37 1.53 2.13 7.72
C ARG A 37 2.20 1.29 6.63
N CYS A 38 3.50 1.03 6.77
CA CYS A 38 4.34 0.33 5.79
C CYS A 38 5.44 -0.48 6.48
N CYS A 39 6.04 -1.47 5.81
CA CYS A 39 7.17 -2.19 6.42
C CYS A 39 8.49 -1.43 6.29
N SER A 40 9.43 -1.70 7.21
CA SER A 40 10.72 -1.00 7.25
C SER A 40 11.53 -1.11 5.97
N SER A 41 11.46 -2.25 5.26
CA SER A 41 12.16 -2.45 3.98
C SER A 41 11.63 -1.54 2.88
N CYS A 42 10.30 -1.36 2.80
CA CYS A 42 9.68 -0.41 1.87
C CYS A 42 10.12 1.03 2.18
N LEU A 43 10.14 1.42 3.47
CA LEU A 43 10.57 2.75 3.88
C LEU A 43 12.05 3.02 3.58
N GLN A 44 12.92 2.03 3.79
CA GLN A 44 14.34 2.14 3.44
C GLN A 44 14.55 2.25 1.92
N ARG A 45 13.75 1.52 1.14
CA ARG A 45 13.92 1.46 -0.32
C ARG A 45 13.36 2.67 -1.04
N PHE A 46 12.20 3.16 -0.61
CA PHE A 46 11.48 4.22 -1.31
C PHE A 46 11.49 5.56 -0.58
N GLY A 47 11.95 5.59 0.67
CA GLY A 47 11.96 6.80 1.50
C GLY A 47 10.58 7.14 2.07
N PRO A 48 10.46 8.32 2.69
CA PRO A 48 9.19 8.81 3.21
C PRO A 48 8.18 9.06 2.08
N PRO A 49 6.87 9.06 2.36
CA PRO A 49 5.84 9.27 1.35
C PRO A 49 6.02 10.60 0.62
N PRO A 50 6.13 10.63 -0.72
CA PRO A 50 6.02 11.89 -1.46
C PRO A 50 4.61 12.48 -1.32
N CYS A 51 4.48 13.80 -1.45
CA CYS A 51 3.16 14.43 -1.56
C CYS A 51 2.47 13.94 -2.84
N PRO A 52 1.24 13.38 -2.77
CA PRO A 52 0.49 12.96 -3.94
C PRO A 52 -0.14 14.18 -4.63
N GLU A 53 0.68 15.04 -5.23
CA GLU A 53 0.16 16.13 -6.07
C GLU A 53 -0.32 15.55 -7.39
N LEU A 54 -1.63 15.31 -7.51
CA LEU A 54 -2.32 14.89 -8.74
C LEU A 54 -3.40 15.93 -9.12
N PRO A 55 -3.00 17.15 -9.54
CA PRO A 55 -3.94 18.22 -9.85
C PRO A 55 -4.89 17.78 -10.97
N GLY A 56 -6.19 18.03 -10.79
CA GLY A 56 -7.21 17.69 -11.79
C GLY A 56 -7.62 16.21 -11.86
N LEU A 57 -6.86 15.30 -11.22
CA LEU A 57 -7.18 13.87 -11.16
C LEU A 57 -7.77 13.44 -9.81
N ALA A 58 -7.50 14.18 -8.74
CA ALA A 58 -7.81 13.74 -7.37
C ALA A 58 -9.27 13.34 -7.13
N SER A 59 -10.23 14.02 -7.77
CA SER A 59 -11.66 13.74 -7.66
C SER A 59 -12.20 12.79 -8.74
N GLN A 60 -11.39 12.41 -9.72
CA GLN A 60 -11.83 11.53 -10.81
C GLN A 60 -11.95 10.09 -10.31
N PRO A 61 -12.90 9.30 -10.88
CA PRO A 61 -13.12 7.92 -10.46
C PRO A 61 -11.92 7.05 -10.81
N LEU A 62 -11.56 6.13 -9.91
CA LEU A 62 -10.50 5.15 -10.12
C LEU A 62 -10.74 4.28 -11.36
N SER A 63 -12.01 4.05 -11.72
CA SER A 63 -12.39 3.28 -12.92
C SER A 63 -11.78 3.84 -14.21
N ARG A 64 -11.53 5.15 -14.30
CA ARG A 64 -10.88 5.78 -15.46
C ARG A 64 -9.53 5.15 -15.78
N LEU A 65 -8.79 4.67 -14.77
CA LEU A 65 -7.52 4.01 -14.99
C LEU A 65 -7.67 2.68 -15.76
N LEU A 66 -8.81 1.99 -15.63
CA LEU A 66 -9.08 0.75 -16.38
C LEU A 66 -9.29 1.02 -17.88
N ASP A 67 -9.72 2.23 -18.23
CA ASP A 67 -9.95 2.68 -19.62
C ASP A 67 -8.68 3.25 -20.29
N GLN A 68 -7.56 3.34 -19.55
CA GLN A 68 -6.32 3.95 -20.00
C GLN A 68 -5.22 2.89 -20.02
N LEU A 69 -5.25 2.06 -21.06
CA LEU A 69 -4.49 0.82 -21.14
C LEU A 69 -2.98 1.05 -21.04
N GLU A 70 -2.44 2.08 -21.69
CA GLU A 70 -1.00 2.38 -21.66
C GLU A 70 -0.52 2.72 -20.25
N VAL A 71 -1.27 3.58 -19.54
CA VAL A 71 -0.95 3.95 -18.16
C VAL A 71 -1.08 2.74 -17.24
N LEU A 72 -2.13 1.93 -17.42
CA LEU A 72 -2.33 0.73 -16.64
C LEU A 72 -1.20 -0.29 -16.85
N GLU A 73 -0.77 -0.52 -18.09
CA GLU A 73 0.33 -1.43 -18.41
C GLU A 73 1.66 -0.97 -17.81
N GLU A 74 1.98 0.32 -17.91
CA GLU A 74 3.17 0.88 -17.25
C GLU A 74 3.12 0.71 -15.72
N LEU A 75 1.97 0.94 -15.10
CA LEU A 75 1.78 0.69 -13.67
C LEU A 75 1.91 -0.80 -13.32
N ILE A 76 1.43 -1.71 -14.18
CA ILE A 76 1.59 -3.16 -13.99
C ILE A 76 3.08 -3.52 -13.99
N VAL A 77 3.87 -3.02 -14.96
CA VAL A 77 5.31 -3.28 -15.02
C VAL A 77 6.01 -2.79 -13.74
N LEU A 78 5.61 -1.63 -13.23
CA LEU A 78 6.18 -1.06 -12.02
C LEU A 78 5.75 -1.78 -10.72
N LEU A 79 4.48 -2.17 -10.61
CA LEU A 79 3.89 -2.66 -9.35
C LEU A 79 3.79 -4.18 -9.25
N ASP A 80 3.89 -4.89 -10.38
CA ASP A 80 3.91 -6.35 -10.47
C ASP A 80 5.18 -6.89 -11.16
N PRO A 81 6.38 -6.49 -10.73
CA PRO A 81 7.62 -6.99 -11.31
C PRO A 81 7.76 -8.50 -11.14
N GLU A 82 8.39 -9.14 -12.13
CA GLU A 82 8.74 -10.55 -12.04
C GLU A 82 9.76 -10.78 -10.90
N PRO A 83 9.56 -11.84 -10.10
CA PRO A 83 10.47 -12.13 -9.00
C PRO A 83 11.87 -12.42 -9.56
N GLY A 84 12.87 -11.68 -9.10
CA GLY A 84 14.25 -11.87 -9.54
C GLY A 84 14.85 -13.21 -9.11
N PRO A 85 15.97 -13.62 -9.71
CA PRO A 85 16.71 -14.81 -9.29
C PRO A 85 17.08 -14.67 -7.81
N GLY A 86 16.63 -15.62 -6.99
CA GLY A 86 16.77 -15.57 -5.52
C GLY A 86 15.46 -15.31 -4.77
N GLY A 87 14.33 -15.09 -5.46
CA GLY A 87 13.01 -15.05 -4.83
C GLY A 87 12.84 -13.93 -3.79
N GLY A 88 13.71 -12.92 -3.83
CA GLY A 88 13.68 -11.79 -2.90
C GLY A 88 12.35 -11.05 -2.99
N MET A 89 11.73 -10.77 -1.84
CA MET A 89 10.44 -10.09 -1.79
C MET A 89 10.57 -8.67 -2.34
N ILE A 90 9.76 -8.33 -3.34
CA ILE A 90 9.76 -6.99 -3.93
C ILE A 90 8.80 -6.11 -3.11
N CYS A 91 9.35 -5.02 -2.59
CA CYS A 91 8.65 -4.02 -1.80
C CYS A 91 7.78 -3.11 -2.68
N GLY A 92 6.72 -2.54 -2.11
CA GLY A 92 5.89 -1.53 -2.78
C GLY A 92 5.11 -2.04 -4.00
N THR A 93 4.83 -3.35 -4.06
CA THR A 93 4.06 -4.02 -5.13
C THR A 93 2.54 -3.90 -4.94
N THR A 94 1.75 -4.42 -5.88
CA THR A 94 0.29 -4.53 -5.74
C THR A 94 -0.13 -5.23 -4.44
N ARG A 95 0.66 -6.16 -3.90
CA ARG A 95 0.40 -6.77 -2.58
C ARG A 95 0.30 -5.73 -1.47
N HIS A 96 1.18 -4.73 -1.49
CA HIS A 96 1.24 -3.66 -0.51
C HIS A 96 0.12 -2.65 -0.72
N LEU A 97 -0.23 -2.40 -1.99
CA LEU A 97 -1.35 -1.54 -2.35
C LEU A 97 -2.69 -2.15 -1.91
N ALA A 98 -2.86 -3.46 -2.09
CA ALA A 98 -4.04 -4.20 -1.64
C ALA A 98 -4.26 -4.08 -0.12
N ALA A 99 -3.17 -4.13 0.66
CA ALA A 99 -3.21 -3.93 2.12
C ALA A 99 -3.79 -2.56 2.51
N ARG A 100 -3.48 -1.51 1.73
CA ARG A 100 -3.99 -0.14 1.96
C ARG A 100 -5.51 -0.05 1.76
N TYR A 101 -6.06 -0.91 0.90
CA TYR A 101 -7.49 -1.11 0.71
C TYR A 101 -8.13 -2.13 1.66
N GLY A 102 -7.40 -2.58 2.69
CA GLY A 102 -7.88 -3.56 3.68
C GLY A 102 -8.08 -4.96 3.10
N VAL A 103 -7.44 -5.29 1.98
CA VAL A 103 -7.54 -6.60 1.36
C VAL A 103 -6.57 -7.58 2.05
N PRO A 104 -7.04 -8.79 2.44
CA PRO A 104 -6.20 -9.74 3.16
C PRO A 104 -5.06 -10.28 2.30
N ALA A 105 -3.92 -10.61 2.92
CA ALA A 105 -2.73 -11.12 2.22
C ALA A 105 -3.00 -12.40 1.39
N ALA A 106 -3.96 -13.24 1.84
CA ALA A 106 -4.39 -14.43 1.12
C ALA A 106 -4.93 -14.10 -0.29
N TRP A 107 -5.65 -12.98 -0.44
CA TRP A 107 -6.12 -12.52 -1.74
C TRP A 107 -4.96 -12.17 -2.66
N SER A 108 -3.94 -11.48 -2.17
CA SER A 108 -2.77 -11.15 -3.01
C SER A 108 -2.06 -12.42 -3.48
N THR A 109 -1.88 -13.42 -2.60
CA THR A 109 -1.30 -14.71 -2.98
C THR A 109 -2.12 -15.38 -4.09
N PHE A 110 -3.45 -15.36 -3.99
CA PHE A 110 -4.31 -15.83 -5.06
C PHE A 110 -4.15 -15.01 -6.35
N ALA A 111 -4.23 -13.67 -6.29
CA ALA A 111 -4.11 -12.80 -7.46
C ALA A 111 -2.79 -13.02 -8.22
N TYR A 112 -1.65 -13.13 -7.52
CA TYR A 112 -0.35 -13.38 -8.14
C TYR A 112 -0.24 -14.76 -8.81
N SER A 113 -0.98 -15.77 -8.33
CA SER A 113 -1.03 -17.10 -8.97
C SER A 113 -1.71 -17.09 -10.33
N LEU A 114 -2.51 -16.05 -10.63
CA LEU A 114 -3.23 -15.88 -11.90
C LEU A 114 -2.44 -15.10 -12.96
N ARG A 115 -1.20 -14.67 -12.68
CA ARG A 115 -0.40 -13.83 -13.59
C ARG A 115 -0.28 -14.29 -15.04
N PRO A 116 -0.36 -15.58 -15.41
CA PRO A 116 -0.40 -15.96 -16.82
C PRO A 116 -1.62 -15.43 -17.59
N SER A 117 -2.72 -15.10 -16.91
CA SER A 117 -3.99 -14.71 -17.55
C SER A 117 -4.63 -13.44 -16.98
N ARG A 118 -4.23 -13.01 -15.77
CA ARG A 118 -4.81 -11.83 -15.11
C ARG A 118 -3.77 -11.09 -14.28
N SER A 119 -3.63 -9.79 -14.57
CA SER A 119 -2.78 -8.90 -13.77
C SER A 119 -3.33 -8.74 -12.34
N PRO A 120 -2.50 -8.89 -11.30
CA PRO A 120 -2.86 -8.58 -9.92
C PRO A 120 -3.29 -7.12 -9.74
N LEU A 121 -2.58 -6.15 -10.31
CA LEU A 121 -2.93 -4.73 -10.22
C LEU A 121 -4.31 -4.46 -10.82
N ARG A 122 -4.56 -4.98 -12.03
CA ARG A 122 -5.87 -4.84 -12.69
C ARG A 122 -6.98 -5.46 -11.83
N ALA A 123 -6.76 -6.68 -11.33
CA ALA A 123 -7.73 -7.35 -10.46
C ALA A 123 -8.01 -6.58 -9.16
N LEU A 124 -7.00 -5.91 -8.59
CA LEU A 124 -7.16 -5.05 -7.42
C LEU A 124 -8.05 -3.85 -7.74
N ILE A 125 -7.75 -3.14 -8.84
CA ILE A 125 -8.52 -1.96 -9.26
C ILE A 125 -9.97 -2.34 -9.55
N GLU A 126 -10.19 -3.41 -10.33
CA GLU A 126 -11.53 -3.94 -10.62
C GLU A 126 -12.30 -4.26 -9.33
N MET A 127 -11.64 -4.91 -8.35
CA MET A 127 -12.26 -5.19 -7.06
C MET A 127 -12.62 -3.91 -6.30
N VAL A 128 -11.69 -2.96 -6.20
CA VAL A 128 -11.92 -1.71 -5.44
C VAL A 128 -13.08 -0.93 -6.06
N VAL A 129 -13.09 -0.79 -7.39
CA VAL A 129 -14.19 -0.13 -8.12
C VAL A 129 -15.52 -0.84 -7.90
N ALA A 130 -15.54 -2.18 -7.87
CA ALA A 130 -16.76 -2.93 -7.61
C ALA A 130 -17.27 -2.80 -6.17
N ARG A 131 -16.36 -2.67 -5.18
CA ARG A 131 -16.70 -2.52 -3.76
C ARG A 131 -17.07 -1.09 -3.40
N GLU A 132 -16.38 -0.12 -3.99
CA GLU A 132 -16.50 1.31 -3.71
C GLU A 132 -16.40 2.11 -5.03
N PRO A 133 -17.54 2.32 -5.73
CA PRO A 133 -17.55 3.04 -6.99
C PRO A 133 -17.10 4.51 -6.89
N SER A 134 -17.13 5.08 -5.68
CA SER A 134 -16.64 6.43 -5.37
C SER A 134 -15.13 6.51 -5.16
N ALA A 135 -14.40 5.38 -5.16
CA ALA A 135 -12.96 5.37 -5.02
C ALA A 135 -12.31 6.24 -6.10
N SER A 136 -11.38 7.12 -5.71
CA SER A 136 -10.83 8.12 -6.59
C SER A 136 -9.36 7.85 -6.96
N LEU A 137 -8.92 8.45 -8.07
CA LEU A 137 -7.49 8.46 -8.44
C LEU A 137 -6.63 9.19 -7.40
N GLY A 138 -7.19 10.17 -6.66
CA GLY A 138 -6.51 10.83 -5.56
C GLY A 138 -6.23 9.90 -4.38
N GLN A 139 -7.20 9.06 -4.02
CA GLN A 139 -7.01 8.05 -2.97
C GLN A 139 -5.98 6.99 -3.41
N PHE A 140 -6.08 6.51 -4.65
CA PHE A 140 -5.11 5.58 -5.22
C PHE A 140 -3.69 6.18 -5.22
N GLY A 141 -3.54 7.42 -5.66
CA GLY A 141 -2.29 8.18 -5.59
C GLY A 141 -1.77 8.33 -4.16
N THR A 142 -2.64 8.62 -3.19
CA THR A 142 -2.27 8.67 -1.77
C THR A 142 -1.70 7.35 -1.29
N HIS A 143 -2.27 6.21 -1.71
CA HIS A 143 -1.72 4.91 -1.34
C HIS A 143 -0.37 4.63 -2.01
N LEU A 144 -0.18 5.01 -3.27
CA LEU A 144 1.14 4.93 -3.94
C LEU A 144 2.19 5.79 -3.25
N ALA A 145 1.83 7.03 -2.89
CA ALA A 145 2.66 7.93 -2.11
C ALA A 145 3.05 7.29 -0.78
N GLN A 146 2.10 6.73 -0.03
CA GLN A 146 2.40 6.07 1.24
C GLN A 146 3.29 4.82 1.09
N LEU A 147 3.42 4.25 -0.10
CA LEU A 147 4.38 3.20 -0.43
C LEU A 147 5.72 3.74 -0.94
N GLY A 148 5.87 5.06 -1.05
CA GLY A 148 7.04 5.75 -1.60
C GLY A 148 7.19 5.57 -3.12
N ARG A 149 6.15 5.12 -3.82
CA ARG A 149 6.18 4.82 -5.27
C ARG A 149 6.06 6.09 -6.12
N ALA A 150 7.09 6.94 -6.07
CA ALA A 150 7.17 8.16 -6.87
C ALA A 150 7.16 7.87 -8.39
N ASP A 151 7.77 6.76 -8.80
CA ASP A 151 7.75 6.25 -10.17
C ASP A 151 6.32 5.94 -10.65
N ALA A 152 5.51 5.28 -9.82
CA ALA A 152 4.12 4.99 -10.13
C ALA A 152 3.25 6.26 -10.15
N LEU A 153 3.53 7.23 -9.27
CA LEU A 153 2.86 8.53 -9.29
C LEU A 153 3.13 9.31 -10.59
N GLN A 154 4.36 9.25 -11.09
CA GLN A 154 4.75 9.87 -12.36
C GLN A 154 4.02 9.22 -13.55
N VAL A 155 3.83 7.91 -13.55
CA VAL A 155 3.01 7.24 -14.56
C VAL A 155 1.55 7.66 -14.44
N LEU A 156 1.01 7.72 -13.22
CA LEU A 156 -0.38 8.10 -12.97
C LEU A 156 -0.69 9.54 -13.40
N SER A 157 0.27 10.48 -13.28
CA SER A 157 0.06 11.88 -13.70
C SER A 157 -0.17 12.04 -15.20
N LYS A 158 0.23 11.06 -16.04
CA LYS A 158 -0.02 11.06 -17.48
C LYS A 158 -1.51 11.13 -17.82
N LEU A 159 -2.39 10.64 -16.93
CA LEU A 159 -3.85 10.74 -17.08
C LEU A 159 -4.37 12.18 -17.12
N GLY A 160 -3.66 13.12 -16.46
CA GLY A 160 -4.03 14.53 -16.41
C GLY A 160 -3.41 15.35 -17.55
N SER A 161 -2.42 14.80 -18.23
CA SER A 161 -1.74 15.42 -19.37
C SER A 161 -2.42 15.10 -20.71
N GLY A 162 -3.47 14.27 -20.71
CA GLY A 162 -4.24 13.90 -21.89
C GLY A 162 -5.25 14.98 -22.30
N VAL A 163 -4.84 15.85 -23.23
CA VAL A 163 -5.66 16.65 -24.16
C VAL A 163 -6.43 17.84 -23.58
N CYS A 164 -5.92 19.06 -23.83
CA CYS A 164 -6.77 20.23 -24.00
C CYS A 164 -7.57 20.09 -25.31
N PRO A 165 -8.90 20.27 -25.33
CA PRO A 165 -9.59 20.47 -26.61
C PRO A 165 -9.11 21.79 -27.22
N ALA A 166 -8.60 21.72 -28.44
CA ALA A 166 -8.43 22.89 -29.31
C ALA A 166 -9.79 23.35 -29.85
#